data_AF-A0A6A3DE98-F1
#
_entry.id   AF-A0A6A3DE98-F1
#
_cell.length_a   1.000
_cell.length_b   1.000
_cell.length_c   1.000
_cell.angle_alpha   90.00
_cell.angle_beta   90.00
_cell.angle_gamma   90.00
#
_symmetry.space_group_name_H-M   'P 1'
#
loop_
_entity.id
_entity.type
_entity.pdbx_description
1 polymer ?
#
loop_
_entity_poly.entity_id
_entity_poly.type
_entity_poly.pdbx_seq_one_letter_code
_entity_poly.pdbx_strand_id
1 'polypeptide(L)'
;MEYLGHELSSEGVRPVERLVTAVSEFPRPGNPVEVKRFVHLAGYYRKFIEAFGSVMAPLTRLLKKDSVWEWTEEQEFALRG
;
A
#
# COMPACT_ATOMS: atom_id res chain seq x y z
N MET A 1 -10.47 28.42 4.75
CA MET A 1 -10.83 29.39 3.70
C MET A 1 -10.60 28.71 2.35
N GLU A 2 -11.67 28.43 1.62
CA GLU A 2 -11.63 27.98 0.22
C GLU A 2 -11.46 29.19 -0.71
N TYR A 3 -10.61 29.04 -1.72
CA TYR A 3 -10.62 29.88 -2.91
C TYR A 3 -10.36 28.98 -4.12
N LEU A 4 -11.29 28.97 -5.09
CA LEU A 4 -11.23 28.17 -6.33
C LEU A 4 -11.15 26.63 -6.14
N GLY A 5 -11.92 26.05 -5.21
CA GLY A 5 -12.07 24.59 -5.08
C GLY A 5 -10.82 23.85 -4.60
N HIS A 6 -9.90 24.57 -3.96
CA HIS A 6 -8.64 24.03 -3.49
C HIS A 6 -8.39 24.44 -2.03
N GLU A 7 -8.61 23.51 -1.10
CA GLU A 7 -8.14 23.64 0.28
C GLU A 7 -6.61 23.62 0.32
N LEU A 8 -6.00 24.71 0.75
CA LEU A 8 -4.56 24.82 1.01
C LEU A 8 -4.05 23.64 1.85
N SER A 9 -2.96 23.02 1.40
CA SER A 9 -1.92 22.55 2.31
C SER A 9 -0.61 22.34 1.54
N SER A 10 0.48 22.89 2.07
CA SER A 10 1.86 22.90 1.57
C SER A 10 2.36 21.52 1.14
N GLU A 11 2.27 21.22 -0.17
CA GLU A 11 2.84 20.11 -0.96
C GLU A 11 2.74 18.65 -0.45
N GLY A 12 2.47 18.38 0.83
CA GLY A 12 2.56 17.06 1.45
C GLY A 12 1.23 16.44 1.84
N VAL A 13 0.22 17.23 2.25
CA VAL A 13 -1.04 16.67 2.78
C VAL A 13 -1.93 16.09 1.67
N ARG A 14 -2.09 16.77 0.52
CA ARG A 14 -2.89 16.24 -0.60
C ARG A 14 -2.30 14.96 -1.22
N PRO A 15 -0.98 14.83 -1.43
CA PRO A 15 -0.40 13.57 -1.87
C PRO A 15 -0.57 12.44 -0.86
N VAL A 16 -0.49 12.74 0.44
CA VAL A 16 -0.74 11.77 1.52
C VAL A 16 -2.15 11.22 1.43
N GLU A 17 -3.16 12.08 1.34
CA GLU A 17 -4.56 11.66 1.22
C GLU A 17 -4.79 10.78 -0.02
N ARG A 18 -4.35 11.23 -1.20
CA ARG A 18 -4.51 10.46 -2.45
C ARG A 18 -3.87 9.07 -2.37
N LEU A 19 -2.71 8.98 -1.74
CA LEU A 19 -1.98 7.72 -1.65
C LEU A 19 -2.55 6.80 -0.55
N VAL A 20 -3.06 7.36 0.55
CA VAL A 20 -3.84 6.59 1.55
C VAL A 20 -5.08 6.01 0.89
N THR A 21 -5.86 6.83 0.15
CA THR A 21 -7.00 6.35 -0.63
C THR A 21 -6.58 5.26 -1.62
N ALA A 22 -5.49 5.45 -2.36
CA ALA A 22 -5.01 4.46 -3.32
C ALA A 22 -4.57 3.12 -2.68
N VAL A 23 -4.07 3.13 -1.44
CA VAL A 23 -3.75 1.92 -0.68
C VAL A 23 -5.03 1.27 -0.17
N SER A 24 -5.96 2.04 0.42
CA SER A 24 -7.23 1.53 0.94
C SER A 24 -8.14 0.94 -0.14
N GLU A 25 -8.18 1.56 -1.31
CA GLU A 25 -8.99 1.13 -2.46
C GLU A 25 -8.25 0.15 -3.38
N PHE A 26 -7.00 -0.22 -3.05
CA PHE A 26 -6.23 -1.09 -3.92
C PHE A 26 -6.97 -2.44 -4.11
N PRO A 27 -7.22 -2.88 -5.35
CA PRO A 27 -7.94 -4.12 -5.61
C PRO A 27 -7.11 -5.31 -5.11
N ARG A 28 -7.78 -6.42 -4.78
CA ARG A 28 -7.07 -7.65 -4.41
C ARG A 28 -6.13 -8.08 -5.56
N PRO A 29 -4.80 -8.14 -5.35
CA PRO A 29 -3.86 -8.57 -6.37
C PRO A 29 -4.12 -10.00 -6.83
N GLY A 30 -4.13 -10.23 -8.13
CA GLY A 30 -4.22 -11.55 -8.75
C GLY A 30 -2.88 -12.14 -9.18
N ASN A 31 -1.79 -11.36 -9.13
CA ASN A 31 -0.47 -11.79 -9.59
C ASN A 31 0.69 -11.05 -8.88
N PRO A 32 1.94 -11.55 -9.00
CA PRO A 32 3.10 -10.92 -8.38
C PRO A 32 3.39 -9.49 -8.86
N VAL A 33 2.99 -9.13 -10.09
CA VAL A 33 3.20 -7.78 -10.63
C VAL A 33 2.34 -6.77 -9.86
N GLU A 34 1.08 -7.10 -9.60
CA GLU A 34 0.16 -6.28 -8.82
C GLU A 34 0.58 -6.18 -7.35
N VAL A 35 1.04 -7.28 -6.74
CA VAL A 35 1.61 -7.25 -5.38
C VAL A 35 2.82 -6.33 -5.32
N LYS A 36 3.70 -6.39 -6.31
CA LYS A 36 4.88 -5.51 -6.38
C LYS A 36 4.48 -4.05 -6.49
N ARG A 37 3.39 -3.72 -7.21
CA ARG A 37 2.86 -2.35 -7.29
C ARG A 37 2.37 -1.87 -5.93
N PHE A 38 1.60 -2.70 -5.23
CA PHE A 38 1.12 -2.38 -3.89
C PHE A 38 2.27 -2.18 -2.88
N VAL A 39 3.23 -3.12 -2.83
CA VAL A 39 4.37 -3.02 -1.90
C VAL A 39 5.21 -1.77 -2.14
N HIS A 40 5.42 -1.36 -3.40
CA HIS A 40 6.11 -0.10 -3.69
C HIS A 40 5.30 1.12 -3.23
N LEU A 41 3.99 1.10 -3.46
CA LEU A 41 3.08 2.17 -3.03
C LEU A 41 3.08 2.32 -1.51
N ALA A 42 2.87 1.23 -0.78
CA ALA A 42 2.91 1.18 0.68
C ALA A 42 4.29 1.57 1.23
N GLY A 43 5.36 1.21 0.51
CA GLY A 43 6.74 1.58 0.85
C GLY A 43 6.99 3.09 0.95
N TYR A 44 6.23 3.91 0.23
CA TYR A 44 6.28 5.37 0.37
C TYR A 44 5.87 5.85 1.78
N TYR A 45 4.98 5.09 2.44
CA TYR A 45 4.44 5.38 3.77
C TYR A 45 5.13 4.61 4.89
N ARG A 46 6.17 3.83 4.61
CA ARG A 46 6.83 2.95 5.58
C ARG A 46 7.22 3.62 6.90
N LYS A 47 7.50 4.93 6.90
CA LYS A 47 7.90 5.71 8.09
C LYS A 47 6.73 6.05 9.02
N PHE A 48 5.51 5.90 8.53
CA PHE A 48 4.26 6.16 9.26
C PHE A 48 3.51 4.88 9.64
N ILE A 49 3.92 3.75 9.09
CA ILE A 49 3.32 2.43 9.37
C ILE A 49 4.20 1.75 10.41
N GLU A 50 3.68 1.61 11.62
CA GLU A 50 4.34 0.84 12.66
C GLU A 50 4.51 -0.63 12.21
N ALA A 51 5.65 -1.22 12.52
CA ALA A 51 5.96 -2.60 12.15
C ALA A 51 5.79 -2.91 10.65
N PHE A 52 5.96 -1.93 9.75
CA PHE A 52 5.79 -2.08 8.30
C PHE A 52 6.40 -3.36 7.72
N GLY A 53 7.63 -3.70 8.14
CA GLY A 53 8.31 -4.90 7.68
C GLY A 53 7.56 -6.19 8.03
N SER A 54 6.99 -6.27 9.23
CA SER A 54 6.19 -7.41 9.69
C SER A 54 4.84 -7.47 8.96
N VAL A 55 4.16 -6.33 8.82
CA VAL A 55 2.86 -6.24 8.12
C VAL A 55 3.00 -6.60 6.65
N MET A 56 4.05 -6.13 5.97
CA MET A 56 4.30 -6.41 4.54
C MET A 56 5.02 -7.74 4.28
N ALA A 57 5.45 -8.46 5.33
CA ALA A 57 6.18 -9.73 5.16
C ALA A 57 5.40 -10.76 4.30
N PRO A 58 4.08 -10.96 4.48
CA PRO A 58 3.31 -11.91 3.66
C PRO A 58 3.28 -11.55 2.17
N LEU A 59 3.17 -10.25 1.84
CA LEU A 59 3.15 -9.77 0.45
C LEU A 59 4.54 -9.82 -0.19
N THR A 60 5.58 -9.48 0.56
CA THR A 60 6.97 -9.56 0.06
C THR A 60 7.44 -10.99 -0.17
N ARG A 61 6.90 -11.98 0.58
CA ARG A 61 7.14 -13.42 0.30
C ARG A 61 6.69 -13.80 -1.11
N LEU A 62 5.53 -13.32 -1.57
CA LEU A 62 5.00 -13.59 -2.92
C LEU A 62 5.88 -13.04 -4.06
N LEU A 63 6.83 -12.16 -3.76
CA LEU A 63 7.72 -11.55 -4.74
C LEU A 63 9.06 -12.29 -4.86
N LYS A 64 9.31 -13.32 -4.04
CA LYS A 64 10.54 -14.12 -4.10
C LYS A 64 10.52 -15.03 -5.32
N LYS A 65 11.68 -15.21 -5.97
CA LYS A 65 11.85 -15.95 -7.22
C LYS A 65 11.27 -17.37 -7.18
N ASP A 66 11.42 -18.05 -6.05
CA ASP A 66 10.99 -19.44 -5.86
C ASP A 66 9.72 -19.55 -4.99
N SER A 67 8.96 -18.46 -4.84
CA SER A 67 7.69 -18.50 -4.11
C SER A 67 6.61 -19.17 -4.95
N VAL A 68 5.90 -20.11 -4.35
CA VAL A 68 4.59 -20.53 -4.86
C VAL A 68 3.61 -19.37 -4.67
N TRP A 69 2.78 -19.12 -5.68
CA TRP A 69 1.70 -18.14 -5.57
C TRP A 69 0.57 -18.74 -4.74
N GLU A 70 0.41 -18.24 -3.52
CA GLU A 70 -0.66 -18.64 -2.61
C GLU A 70 -1.19 -17.40 -1.89
N TRP A 71 -2.48 -17.15 -2.01
CA TRP A 71 -3.14 -16.04 -1.32
C TRP A 71 -3.97 -16.56 -0.17
N THR A 72 -3.50 -16.37 1.06
CA THR A 72 -4.16 -16.78 2.29
C THR A 72 -4.64 -15.56 3.09
N GLU A 73 -5.15 -15.81 4.29
CA GLU A 73 -5.53 -14.77 5.26
C GLU A 73 -4.37 -13.85 5.61
N GLU A 74 -3.11 -14.33 5.59
CA GLU A 74 -1.95 -13.49 5.90
C GLU A 74 -1.75 -12.36 4.86
N GLN A 75 -1.95 -12.67 3.57
CA GLN A 75 -1.86 -11.68 2.50
C GLN A 75 -3.07 -10.75 2.48
N GLU A 76 -4.27 -11.27 2.77
CA GLU A 76 -5.46 -10.43 2.88
C GLU A 76 -5.32 -9.45 4.05
N PHE A 77 -4.84 -9.91 5.21
CA PHE A 77 -4.57 -9.05 6.36
C PHE A 77 -3.52 -7.99 6.02
N ALA A 78 -2.42 -8.38 5.36
CA ALA A 78 -1.39 -7.43 4.94
C ALA A 78 -1.88 -6.40 3.89
N LEU A 79 -2.93 -6.71 3.12
CA LEU A 79 -3.52 -5.80 2.14
C LEU A 79 -4.54 -4.85 2.78
N ARG A 80 -5.29 -5.30 3.80
CA ARG A 80 -6.46 -4.61 4.36
C ARG A 80 -6.25 -4.02 5.76
N GLY A 81 -5.27 -4.51 6.52
CA GLY A 81 -4.93 -4.07 7.88
C GLY A 81 -4.03 -2.85 7.87
#